data_AF-A0A132H9T5-F1
#
_entry.id   AF-A0A132H9T5-F1
#
_cell.length_a   1.000
_cell.length_b   1.000
_cell.length_c   1.000
_cell.angle_alpha   90.00
_cell.angle_beta   90.00
_cell.angle_gamma   90.00
#
_symmetry.space_group_name_H-M   'P 1'
#
loop_
_entity.id
_entity.type
_entity.pdbx_description
1 polymer ?
#
loop_
_entity_poly.entity_id
_entity_poly.type
_entity_poly.pdbx_seq_one_letter_code
_entity_poly.pdbx_strand_id
1 'polypeptide(L)'
;MLKDVDQCTYDSQGRIKEWKNFDNSTGEQRLDHWAEFSYSDSQIYTVRKLASYSDAPTSVTETYFDMDSEGRIVKGSIYSYGEGSPRPEAPQAISTYEYDGQGRMISHTFAYEKKDYDWQDGDMLTVTNYEWQNDNIHTVTVLNEEGAVKSVRTYEPSDITADRVIPVDFNDCEDWLAAYGFFGKTSRFLPASESIKVYAKDKLFTVEDIQFTYVITDGLVTTISQKIENNIILLNKASSTEYETTVEWK
;
A
#
# COMPACT_ATOMS: atom_id res chain seq x y z
N MET A 1 17.57 6.63 14.29
CA MET A 1 16.41 7.40 14.77
C MET A 1 15.28 7.05 13.80
N LEU A 2 14.16 6.51 14.28
CA LEU A 2 13.05 6.11 13.40
C LEU A 2 12.52 7.37 12.71
N LYS A 3 12.42 7.33 11.38
CA LYS A 3 12.05 8.48 10.57
C LYS A 3 10.56 8.78 10.70
N ASP A 4 9.74 7.73 10.66
CA ASP A 4 8.28 7.80 10.67
C ASP A 4 7.73 6.86 11.75
N VAL A 5 6.67 7.28 12.45
CA VAL A 5 5.98 6.48 13.47
C VAL A 5 4.48 6.49 13.22
N ASP A 6 3.91 5.30 13.04
CA ASP A 6 2.48 5.10 12.90
C ASP A 6 1.82 4.79 14.25
N GLN A 7 0.67 5.42 14.50
CA GLN A 7 -0.18 5.16 15.66
C GLN A 7 -1.59 4.84 15.18
N CYS A 8 -2.12 3.72 15.67
CA CYS A 8 -3.48 3.28 15.35
C CYS A 8 -4.33 3.22 16.61
N THR A 9 -5.60 3.54 16.48
CA THR A 9 -6.62 3.22 17.49
C THR A 9 -7.68 2.30 16.89
N TYR A 10 -8.30 1.49 17.75
CA TYR A 10 -9.23 0.45 17.33
C TYR A 10 -10.61 0.67 17.92
N ASP A 11 -11.64 0.24 17.20
CA ASP A 11 -13.01 0.18 17.71
C ASP A 11 -13.21 -1.05 18.63
N SER A 12 -14.41 -1.18 19.22
CA SER A 12 -14.73 -2.30 20.10
C SER A 12 -14.78 -3.67 19.42
N GLN A 13 -14.71 -3.71 18.09
CA GLN A 13 -14.64 -4.93 17.29
C GLN A 13 -13.20 -5.25 16.84
N GLY A 14 -12.22 -4.44 17.24
CA GLY A 14 -10.82 -4.62 16.88
C GLY A 14 -10.47 -4.12 15.48
N ARG A 15 -11.36 -3.37 14.83
CA ARG A 15 -11.10 -2.76 13.52
C ARG A 15 -10.39 -1.42 13.71
N ILE A 16 -9.53 -1.05 12.76
CA ILE A 16 -8.89 0.27 12.77
C ILE A 16 -9.93 1.38 12.75
N LYS A 17 -9.79 2.35 13.64
CA LYS A 17 -10.70 3.49 13.75
C LYS A 17 -10.02 4.78 13.32
N GLU A 18 -8.75 4.91 13.68
CA GLU A 18 -7.92 6.07 13.37
C GLU A 18 -6.50 5.60 13.14
N TRP A 19 -5.83 6.19 12.15
CA TRP A 19 -4.41 6.08 11.90
C TRP A 19 -3.79 7.48 11.91
N LYS A 20 -2.62 7.62 12.52
CA LYS A 20 -1.81 8.84 12.55
C LYS A 20 -0.36 8.48 12.24
N ASN A 21 0.22 9.17 11.27
CA ASN A 21 1.63 9.08 10.96
C ASN A 21 2.37 10.33 11.45
N PHE A 22 3.51 10.12 12.10
CA PHE A 22 4.33 11.18 12.65
C PHE A 22 5.75 11.16 12.08
N ASP A 23 6.19 12.29 11.54
CA ASP A 23 7.58 12.53 11.15
C ASP A 23 8.40 12.91 12.40
N ASN A 24 9.51 12.20 12.60
CA ASN A 24 10.47 12.41 13.69
C ASN A 24 11.87 12.82 13.19
N SER A 25 12.03 13.11 11.89
CA SER A 25 13.32 13.39 11.26
C SER A 25 14.08 14.58 11.86
N THR A 26 13.37 15.50 12.52
CA THR A 26 13.94 16.70 13.15
C THR A 26 14.17 16.56 14.66
N GLY A 27 13.83 15.41 15.26
CA GLY A 27 13.88 15.17 16.71
C GLY A 27 12.66 15.68 17.48
N GLU A 28 11.72 16.35 16.81
CA GLU A 28 10.38 16.66 17.31
C GLU A 28 9.35 15.78 16.60
N GLN A 29 8.40 15.21 17.34
CA GLN A 29 7.30 14.44 16.77
C GLN A 29 6.26 15.38 16.17
N ARG A 30 6.07 15.30 14.84
CA ARG A 30 5.13 16.14 14.10
C ARG A 30 4.14 15.26 13.35
N LEU A 31 2.85 15.55 13.50
CA LEU A 31 1.82 14.86 12.74
C LEU A 31 1.95 15.24 11.27
N ASP A 32 2.12 14.24 10.40
CA ASP A 32 2.25 14.42 8.95
C ASP A 32 0.93 14.04 8.25
N HIS A 33 0.35 12.91 8.65
CA HIS A 33 -0.90 12.41 8.11
C HIS A 33 -1.81 11.87 9.20
N TRP A 34 -3.11 11.96 8.98
CA TRP A 34 -4.05 11.12 9.71
C TRP A 34 -5.21 10.66 8.84
N ALA A 35 -5.79 9.52 9.22
CA ALA A 35 -7.01 9.02 8.62
C ALA A 35 -7.99 8.53 9.68
N GLU A 36 -9.27 8.75 9.40
CA GLU A 36 -10.38 8.19 10.18
C GLU A 36 -11.12 7.15 9.34
N PHE A 37 -11.58 6.09 10.00
CA PHE A 37 -12.26 4.96 9.38
C PHE A 37 -13.66 4.79 9.98
N SER A 38 -14.66 4.68 9.11
CA SER A 38 -16.05 4.44 9.46
C SER A 38 -16.59 3.22 8.71
N TYR A 39 -17.39 2.41 9.39
CA TYR A 39 -17.84 1.12 8.87
C TYR A 39 -19.37 1.03 8.82
N SER A 40 -19.87 0.43 7.75
CA SER A 40 -21.25 -0.04 7.60
C SER A 40 -21.25 -1.49 7.11
N ASP A 41 -22.44 -2.08 6.96
CA ASP A 41 -22.58 -3.48 6.54
C ASP A 41 -22.05 -3.74 5.12
N SER A 42 -22.03 -2.72 4.24
CA SER A 42 -21.65 -2.88 2.84
C SER A 42 -20.61 -1.87 2.35
N GLN A 43 -20.11 -1.00 3.23
CA GLN A 43 -19.16 0.04 2.84
C GLN A 43 -18.23 0.43 3.99
N ILE A 44 -16.99 0.74 3.65
CA ILE A 44 -16.02 1.43 4.51
C ILE A 44 -15.82 2.84 3.97
N TYR A 45 -15.85 3.82 4.85
CA TYR A 45 -15.59 5.20 4.52
C TYR A 45 -14.33 5.67 5.23
N THR A 46 -13.41 6.28 4.50
CA THR A 46 -12.19 6.85 5.05
C THR A 46 -12.09 8.33 4.73
N VAL A 47 -11.54 9.08 5.69
CA VAL A 47 -11.17 10.49 5.51
C VAL A 47 -9.71 10.63 5.90
N ARG A 48 -8.84 10.82 4.91
CA ARG A 48 -7.43 11.14 5.12
C ARG A 48 -7.23 12.64 5.02
N LYS A 49 -6.41 13.18 5.91
CA LYS A 49 -5.98 14.57 5.85
C LYS A 49 -4.46 14.65 5.88
N LEU A 50 -3.92 15.51 5.01
CA LEU A 50 -2.51 15.86 4.98
C LEU A 50 -2.27 17.08 5.86
N ALA A 51 -1.48 16.92 6.92
CA ALA A 51 -1.02 18.01 7.77
C ALA A 51 0.32 18.50 7.24
N SER A 52 0.34 19.30 6.17
CA SER A 52 1.61 19.78 5.63
C SER A 52 2.29 20.76 6.59
N TYR A 53 3.13 20.25 7.50
CA TYR A 53 4.02 21.00 8.39
C TYR A 53 3.37 22.18 9.15
N SER A 54 2.04 22.14 9.32
CA SER A 54 1.21 23.14 9.99
C SER A 54 0.06 22.44 10.69
N ASP A 55 -0.44 23.00 11.79
CA ASP A 55 -1.50 22.39 12.62
C ASP A 55 -2.88 22.29 11.92
N ALA A 56 -2.99 22.77 10.68
CA ALA A 56 -4.22 22.69 9.86
C ALA A 56 -3.95 21.88 8.58
N PRO A 57 -4.85 20.94 8.22
CA PRO A 57 -4.63 20.11 7.05
C PRO A 57 -4.84 20.91 5.76
N THR A 58 -4.03 20.62 4.75
CA THR A 58 -4.04 21.36 3.48
C THR A 58 -4.81 20.65 2.39
N SER A 59 -5.03 19.34 2.54
CA SER A 59 -5.92 18.58 1.67
C SER A 59 -6.66 17.49 2.44
N VAL A 60 -7.80 17.12 1.87
CA VAL A 60 -8.67 16.06 2.34
C VAL A 60 -8.87 15.09 1.18
N THR A 61 -8.71 13.81 1.48
CA THR A 61 -9.06 12.71 0.59
C THR A 61 -10.12 11.87 1.27
N GLU A 62 -11.31 11.83 0.70
CA GLU A 62 -12.38 10.93 1.11
C GLU A 62 -12.41 9.72 0.19
N THR A 63 -12.44 8.51 0.76
CA THR A 63 -12.60 7.29 -0.04
C THR A 63 -13.78 6.47 0.46
N TYR A 64 -14.63 6.07 -0.49
CA TYR A 64 -15.74 5.15 -0.26
C TYR A 64 -15.39 3.78 -0.84
N PHE A 65 -15.28 2.77 0.01
CA PHE A 65 -14.98 1.40 -0.35
C PHE A 65 -16.22 0.52 -0.28
N ASP A 66 -16.75 0.13 -1.43
CA ASP A 66 -17.89 -0.79 -1.51
C ASP A 66 -17.41 -2.23 -1.27
N MET A 67 -18.17 -2.97 -0.46
CA MET A 67 -17.88 -4.35 -0.12
C MET A 67 -18.85 -5.34 -0.79
N ASP A 68 -18.35 -6.52 -1.13
CA ASP A 68 -19.19 -7.66 -1.53
C ASP A 68 -19.85 -8.35 -0.32
N SER A 69 -20.63 -9.39 -0.59
CA SER A 69 -21.33 -10.17 0.45
C SER A 69 -20.42 -10.95 1.38
N GLU A 70 -19.13 -11.11 1.04
CA GLU A 70 -18.12 -11.75 1.88
C GLU A 70 -17.34 -10.71 2.71
N GLY A 71 -17.68 -9.42 2.60
CA GLY A 71 -17.03 -8.33 3.31
C GLY A 71 -15.71 -7.87 2.68
N ARG A 72 -15.46 -8.22 1.42
CA ARG A 72 -14.26 -7.80 0.69
C ARG A 72 -14.52 -6.53 -0.10
N ILE A 73 -13.57 -5.61 -0.11
CA ILE A 73 -13.62 -4.40 -0.92
C ILE A 73 -13.56 -4.78 -2.40
N VAL A 74 -14.54 -4.34 -3.19
CA VAL A 74 -14.58 -4.56 -4.65
C VAL A 74 -14.41 -3.27 -5.44
N LYS A 75 -14.62 -2.12 -4.81
CA LYS A 75 -14.49 -0.81 -5.43
C LYS A 75 -14.11 0.27 -4.43
N GLY A 76 -13.20 1.16 -4.80
CA GLY A 76 -12.89 2.42 -4.10
C GLY A 76 -13.30 3.61 -4.96
N SER A 77 -14.01 4.59 -4.41
CA SER A 77 -14.31 5.86 -5.07
C SER A 77 -13.66 7.01 -4.30
N ILE A 78 -12.72 7.72 -4.93
CA ILE A 78 -11.80 8.65 -4.28
C ILE A 78 -12.16 10.09 -4.65
N TYR A 79 -12.32 10.91 -3.63
CA TYR A 79 -12.63 12.34 -3.71
C TYR A 79 -11.52 13.14 -3.03
N SER A 80 -10.74 13.91 -3.81
CA SER A 80 -9.63 14.72 -3.28
C SER A 80 -9.93 16.21 -3.44
N TYR A 81 -9.72 17.00 -2.39
CA TYR A 81 -9.98 18.44 -2.40
C TYR A 81 -9.18 19.19 -1.31
N GLY A 82 -9.01 20.50 -1.45
CA GLY A 82 -8.36 21.32 -0.42
C GLY A 82 -9.24 21.49 0.82
N GLU A 83 -8.65 21.56 2.02
CA GLU A 83 -9.47 21.81 3.22
C GLU A 83 -10.22 23.15 3.10
N GLY A 84 -11.51 23.16 3.45
CA GLY A 84 -12.39 24.32 3.32
C GLY A 84 -12.92 24.55 1.90
N SER A 85 -12.46 23.79 0.91
CA SER A 85 -13.06 23.74 -0.42
C SER A 85 -14.25 22.78 -0.45
N PRO A 86 -15.27 23.01 -1.30
CA PRO A 86 -16.35 22.06 -1.46
C PRO A 86 -15.82 20.74 -2.04
N ARG A 87 -16.34 19.62 -1.54
CA ARG A 87 -16.09 18.30 -2.12
C ARG A 87 -16.59 18.28 -3.58
N PRO A 88 -15.83 17.70 -4.53
CA PRO A 88 -16.28 17.50 -5.89
C PRO A 88 -17.54 16.62 -5.98
N GLU A 89 -18.34 16.83 -7.02
CA GLU A 89 -19.59 16.09 -7.25
C GLU A 89 -19.36 14.64 -7.73
N ALA A 90 -18.24 14.40 -8.41
CA ALA A 90 -17.85 13.10 -8.94
C ALA A 90 -16.48 12.68 -8.39
N PRO A 91 -16.22 11.37 -8.21
CA PRO A 91 -14.90 10.91 -7.80
C PRO A 91 -13.87 11.22 -8.89
N GLN A 92 -12.65 11.59 -8.49
CA GLN A 92 -11.54 11.79 -9.41
C GLN A 92 -10.76 10.51 -9.68
N ALA A 93 -10.81 9.54 -8.77
CA ALA A 93 -10.27 8.21 -9.00
C ALA A 93 -11.25 7.12 -8.61
N ILE A 94 -11.15 6.00 -9.31
CA ILE A 94 -11.88 4.77 -9.05
C ILE A 94 -10.88 3.61 -9.03
N SER A 95 -10.89 2.87 -7.93
CA SER A 95 -10.21 1.58 -7.80
C SER A 95 -11.23 0.46 -7.93
N THR A 96 -10.89 -0.63 -8.62
CA THR A 96 -11.71 -1.85 -8.67
C THR A 96 -10.86 -3.08 -8.43
N TYR A 97 -11.38 -4.03 -7.67
CA TYR A 97 -10.65 -5.20 -7.20
C TYR A 97 -11.38 -6.48 -7.58
N GLU A 98 -10.64 -7.45 -8.09
CA GLU A 98 -11.17 -8.75 -8.53
C GLU A 98 -10.53 -9.90 -7.76
N TYR A 99 -11.34 -10.93 -7.50
CA TYR A 99 -10.98 -12.09 -6.70
C TYR A 99 -11.22 -13.39 -7.46
N ASP A 100 -10.38 -14.40 -7.19
CA ASP A 100 -10.66 -15.76 -7.62
C ASP A 100 -11.67 -16.47 -6.69
N GLY A 101 -12.05 -17.70 -7.05
CA GLY A 101 -12.99 -18.51 -6.27
C GLY A 101 -12.47 -18.96 -4.89
N GLN A 102 -11.21 -18.69 -4.55
CA GLN A 102 -10.65 -18.91 -3.21
C GLN A 102 -10.62 -17.65 -2.36
N GLY A 103 -11.07 -16.51 -2.92
CA GLY A 103 -11.08 -15.20 -2.27
C GLY A 103 -9.72 -14.50 -2.27
N ARG A 104 -8.83 -14.86 -3.20
CA ARG A 104 -7.52 -14.21 -3.37
C ARG A 104 -7.61 -13.12 -4.42
N MET A 105 -7.03 -11.96 -4.16
CA MET A 105 -7.05 -10.84 -5.11
C MET A 105 -6.22 -11.21 -6.35
N ILE A 106 -6.80 -11.12 -7.54
CA ILE A 106 -6.13 -11.45 -8.81
C ILE A 106 -5.88 -10.21 -9.68
N SER A 107 -6.66 -9.15 -9.49
CA SER A 107 -6.50 -7.89 -10.22
C SER A 107 -6.93 -6.70 -9.37
N HIS A 108 -6.22 -5.58 -9.53
CA HIS A 108 -6.57 -4.26 -9.05
C HIS A 108 -6.41 -3.27 -10.20
N THR A 109 -7.48 -2.58 -10.58
CA THR A 109 -7.42 -1.48 -11.55
C THR A 109 -7.61 -0.16 -10.82
N PHE A 110 -6.72 0.80 -11.07
CA PHE A 110 -6.82 2.17 -10.63
C PHE A 110 -6.97 3.09 -11.84
N ALA A 111 -8.08 3.81 -11.91
CA ALA A 111 -8.35 4.79 -12.95
C ALA A 111 -8.48 6.17 -12.30
N TYR A 112 -7.67 7.12 -12.76
CA TYR A 112 -7.73 8.52 -12.38
C TYR A 112 -8.13 9.36 -13.59
N GLU A 113 -9.24 10.08 -13.46
CA GLU A 113 -9.73 11.00 -14.49
C GLU A 113 -9.30 12.42 -14.10
N LYS A 114 -8.47 13.05 -14.94
CA LYS A 114 -7.96 14.39 -14.66
C LYS A 114 -9.11 15.40 -14.69
N LYS A 115 -9.43 15.99 -13.52
CA LYS A 115 -10.23 17.22 -13.43
C LYS A 115 -9.43 18.26 -12.64
N ASP A 116 -8.78 19.15 -13.38
CA ASP A 116 -8.34 20.48 -12.93
C ASP A 116 -7.21 20.61 -11.88
N TYR A 117 -6.25 19.69 -11.78
CA TYR A 117 -5.03 19.88 -10.96
C TYR A 117 -3.71 19.80 -11.76
N ASP A 118 -2.79 20.72 -11.44
CA ASP A 118 -1.58 21.05 -12.21
C ASP A 118 -0.34 20.15 -11.97
N TRP A 119 -0.41 19.12 -11.12
CA TRP A 119 0.80 18.41 -10.65
C TRP A 119 1.08 17.06 -11.31
N GLN A 120 0.18 16.53 -12.17
CA GLN A 120 0.45 15.40 -13.05
C GLN A 120 -0.22 15.59 -14.43
N ASP A 121 0.49 15.17 -15.49
CA ASP A 121 -0.01 15.19 -16.87
C ASP A 121 -0.69 13.87 -17.23
N GLY A 122 -1.93 13.95 -17.74
CA GLY A 122 -2.66 12.82 -18.34
C GLY A 122 -3.72 12.18 -17.44
N ASP A 123 -4.63 11.45 -18.08
CA ASP A 123 -5.41 10.40 -17.42
C ASP A 123 -4.46 9.26 -17.06
N MET A 124 -4.72 8.56 -15.95
CA MET A 124 -3.88 7.43 -15.54
C MET A 124 -4.74 6.20 -15.34
N LEU A 125 -4.45 5.16 -16.12
CA LEU A 125 -4.96 3.83 -15.90
C LEU A 125 -3.80 2.91 -15.51
N THR A 126 -3.90 2.31 -14.33
CA THR A 126 -2.97 1.28 -13.86
C THR A 126 -3.74 -0.01 -13.60
N VAL A 127 -3.21 -1.14 -14.08
CA VAL A 127 -3.73 -2.47 -13.78
C VAL A 127 -2.63 -3.28 -13.11
N THR A 128 -2.89 -3.74 -11.90
CA THR A 128 -2.02 -4.61 -11.13
C THR A 128 -2.60 -6.02 -11.11
N ASN A 129 -1.88 -6.97 -11.68
CA ASN A 129 -2.25 -8.38 -11.68
C ASN A 129 -1.43 -9.15 -10.64
N TYR A 130 -2.09 -10.09 -9.96
CA TYR A 130 -1.49 -10.93 -8.92
C TYR A 130 -1.57 -12.40 -9.36
N GLU A 131 -0.41 -12.98 -9.60
CA GLU A 131 -0.29 -14.41 -9.89
C GLU A 131 0.01 -15.17 -8.62
N TRP A 132 -0.86 -16.12 -8.28
CA TRP A 132 -0.71 -16.95 -7.09
C TRP A 132 -0.10 -18.30 -7.45
N GLN A 133 0.85 -18.75 -6.63
CA GLN A 133 1.38 -20.10 -6.66
C GLN A 133 1.12 -20.75 -5.28
N ASN A 134 0.23 -21.74 -5.25
CA ASN A 134 -0.34 -22.26 -3.99
C ASN A 134 -1.02 -21.12 -3.20
N ASP A 135 -0.80 -20.99 -1.90
CA ASP A 135 -1.42 -19.97 -1.04
C ASP A 135 -0.64 -18.63 -1.01
N ASN A 136 0.26 -18.40 -1.99
CA ASN A 136 1.19 -17.29 -1.97
C ASN A 136 1.18 -16.49 -3.27
N ILE A 137 1.33 -15.17 -3.15
CA ILE A 137 1.62 -14.30 -4.29
C ILE A 137 3.00 -14.70 -4.83
N HIS A 138 3.09 -14.99 -6.11
CA HIS A 138 4.32 -15.34 -6.82
C HIS A 138 4.85 -14.17 -7.65
N THR A 139 3.95 -13.50 -8.38
CA THR A 139 4.27 -12.39 -9.25
C THR A 139 3.23 -11.29 -9.08
N VAL A 140 3.67 -10.05 -8.98
CA VAL A 140 2.83 -8.86 -9.13
C VAL A 140 3.26 -8.13 -10.39
N THR A 141 2.35 -7.90 -11.33
CA THR A 141 2.63 -7.20 -12.59
C THR A 141 1.80 -5.94 -12.67
N VAL A 142 2.46 -4.79 -12.75
CA VAL A 142 1.83 -3.47 -12.90
C VAL A 142 1.94 -3.02 -14.36
N LEU A 143 0.79 -2.78 -14.97
CA LEU A 143 0.63 -2.29 -16.33
C LEU A 143 0.11 -0.85 -16.28
N ASN A 144 0.62 0.03 -17.13
CA ASN A 144 0.00 1.31 -17.46
C ASN A 144 -0.48 1.32 -18.91
N GLU A 145 -0.94 2.47 -19.43
CA GLU A 145 -1.37 2.62 -20.82
C GLU A 145 -0.28 2.29 -21.86
N GLU A 146 1.00 2.33 -21.46
CA GLU A 146 2.16 2.03 -22.31
C GLU A 146 2.62 0.55 -22.24
N GLY A 147 2.02 -0.27 -21.37
CA GLY A 147 2.36 -1.69 -21.17
C GLY A 147 2.91 -2.02 -19.77
N ALA A 148 3.60 -3.15 -19.62
CA ALA A 148 4.14 -3.58 -18.33
C ALA A 148 5.29 -2.68 -17.87
N VAL A 149 5.10 -1.98 -16.75
CA VAL A 149 6.09 -1.05 -16.20
C VAL A 149 6.95 -1.73 -15.15
N LYS A 150 6.35 -2.58 -14.32
CA LYS A 150 7.01 -3.21 -13.17
C LYS A 150 6.49 -4.63 -12.96
N SER A 151 7.41 -5.57 -12.74
CA SER A 151 7.12 -6.92 -12.27
C SER A 151 7.89 -7.17 -10.98
N VAL A 152 7.18 -7.53 -9.92
CA VAL A 152 7.79 -7.92 -8.64
C VAL A 152 7.62 -9.42 -8.48
N ARG A 153 8.73 -10.13 -8.30
CA ARG A 153 8.71 -11.56 -7.98
C ARG A 153 9.09 -11.76 -6.52
N THR A 154 8.26 -12.49 -5.80
CA THR A 154 8.42 -12.79 -4.38
C THR A 154 8.93 -14.22 -4.22
N TYR A 155 9.84 -14.42 -3.27
CA TYR A 155 10.27 -15.75 -2.85
C TYR A 155 10.00 -15.90 -1.36
N GLU A 156 9.12 -16.84 -1.04
CA GLU A 156 8.67 -17.11 0.33
C GLU A 156 9.22 -18.49 0.75
N PRO A 157 10.01 -18.59 1.83
CA PRO A 157 10.50 -19.86 2.34
C PRO A 157 9.34 -20.60 3.01
N SER A 158 9.25 -21.92 2.80
CA SER A 158 8.08 -22.74 3.15
C SER A 158 7.84 -22.96 4.65
N ASP A 159 8.64 -22.34 5.52
CA ASP A 159 8.76 -22.64 6.95
C ASP A 159 8.44 -21.47 7.89
N ILE A 160 8.14 -20.27 7.38
CA ILE A 160 7.76 -19.09 8.19
C ILE A 160 6.38 -18.57 7.78
N THR A 161 5.33 -18.96 8.53
CA THR A 161 3.96 -18.51 8.29
C THR A 161 3.68 -17.17 8.98
N ALA A 162 3.27 -16.17 8.22
CA ALA A 162 2.51 -15.02 8.73
C ALA A 162 1.67 -14.44 7.58
N ASP A 163 0.48 -13.94 7.91
CA ASP A 163 -0.44 -13.38 6.92
C ASP A 163 0.13 -12.07 6.36
N ARG A 164 0.41 -12.05 5.06
CA ARG A 164 1.00 -10.90 4.37
C ARG A 164 -0.04 -9.90 3.88
N VAL A 165 0.08 -8.67 4.32
CA VAL A 165 -0.53 -7.51 3.66
C VAL A 165 0.11 -7.31 2.29
N ILE A 166 -0.70 -7.34 1.24
CA ILE A 166 -0.32 -7.12 -0.17
C ILE A 166 0.62 -5.90 -0.25
N PRO A 167 1.69 -5.90 -1.06
CA PRO A 167 2.59 -4.76 -1.16
C PRO A 167 1.85 -3.60 -1.81
N VAL A 168 1.25 -2.79 -0.96
CA VAL A 168 0.69 -1.49 -1.24
C VAL A 168 1.58 -0.53 -0.45
N ASP A 169 1.92 0.59 -1.07
CA ASP A 169 2.91 1.54 -0.58
C ASP A 169 2.42 2.08 0.78
N PHE A 170 3.11 1.73 1.89
CA PHE A 170 2.71 1.82 3.32
C PHE A 170 2.28 3.21 3.88
N ASN A 171 1.80 4.11 3.04
CA ASN A 171 1.44 5.49 3.36
C ASN A 171 -0.05 5.81 3.07
N ASP A 172 -0.88 4.81 2.77
CA ASP A 172 -2.26 5.02 2.38
C ASP A 172 -3.26 4.22 3.25
N CYS A 173 -4.52 4.68 3.26
CA CYS A 173 -5.60 4.02 4.00
C CYS A 173 -5.82 2.57 3.54
N GLU A 174 -5.53 2.28 2.27
CA GLU A 174 -5.69 0.94 1.68
C GLU A 174 -4.74 -0.09 2.31
N ASP A 175 -3.55 0.32 2.78
CA ASP A 175 -2.60 -0.58 3.43
C ASP A 175 -3.15 -1.13 4.74
N TRP A 176 -3.73 -0.23 5.54
CA TRP A 176 -4.39 -0.60 6.77
C TRP A 176 -5.57 -1.52 6.48
N LEU A 177 -6.39 -1.19 5.48
CA LEU A 177 -7.52 -2.05 5.11
C LEU A 177 -7.06 -3.43 4.62
N ALA A 178 -5.94 -3.52 3.91
CA ALA A 178 -5.32 -4.79 3.54
C ALA A 178 -4.82 -5.56 4.77
N ALA A 179 -4.23 -4.87 5.75
CA ALA A 179 -3.80 -5.48 7.01
C ALA A 179 -4.95 -6.09 7.82
N TYR A 180 -6.14 -5.50 7.71
CA TYR A 180 -7.37 -6.01 8.32
C TYR A 180 -8.14 -7.01 7.45
N GLY A 181 -7.57 -7.46 6.32
CA GLY A 181 -8.14 -8.52 5.49
C GLY A 181 -9.32 -8.08 4.61
N PHE A 182 -9.55 -6.77 4.47
CA PHE A 182 -10.65 -6.28 3.63
C PHE A 182 -10.40 -6.49 2.14
N PHE A 183 -9.17 -6.78 1.72
CA PHE A 183 -8.83 -7.16 0.34
C PHE A 183 -8.72 -8.68 0.16
N GLY A 184 -9.52 -9.45 0.90
CA GLY A 184 -9.55 -10.90 0.78
C GLY A 184 -8.34 -11.58 1.42
N LYS A 185 -7.98 -12.76 0.90
CA LYS A 185 -6.88 -13.55 1.44
C LYS A 185 -5.52 -12.95 1.11
N THR A 186 -4.65 -12.97 2.11
CA THR A 186 -3.24 -12.58 2.11
C THR A 186 -2.33 -13.75 1.72
N SER A 187 -1.05 -13.50 1.35
CA SER A 187 -0.08 -14.61 1.27
C SER A 187 0.02 -15.28 2.63
N ARG A 188 0.20 -16.60 2.63
CA ARG A 188 0.33 -17.39 3.85
C ARG A 188 1.71 -17.28 4.51
N PHE A 189 2.75 -16.96 3.75
CA PHE A 189 4.12 -16.89 4.24
C PHE A 189 4.72 -15.49 4.03
N LEU A 190 5.69 -15.16 4.87
CA LEU A 190 6.45 -13.92 4.75
C LEU A 190 7.49 -14.06 3.61
N PRO A 191 7.65 -13.06 2.73
CA PRO A 191 8.67 -13.10 1.70
C PRO A 191 10.07 -13.03 2.32
N ALA A 192 10.95 -13.96 1.99
CA ALA A 192 12.37 -13.81 2.30
C ALA A 192 13.02 -12.80 1.35
N SER A 193 12.52 -12.69 0.11
CA SER A 193 13.04 -11.73 -0.85
C SER A 193 12.04 -11.31 -1.91
N GLU A 194 12.32 -10.15 -2.50
CA GLU A 194 11.64 -9.60 -3.66
C GLU A 194 12.65 -9.19 -4.72
N SER A 195 12.29 -9.36 -5.99
CA SER A 195 13.05 -8.85 -7.12
C SER A 195 12.15 -7.97 -7.95
N ILE A 196 12.48 -6.68 -8.00
CA ILE A 196 11.77 -5.68 -8.80
C ILE A 196 12.43 -5.63 -10.16
N LYS A 197 11.61 -5.78 -11.20
CA LYS A 197 12.02 -5.75 -12.58
C LYS A 197 11.21 -4.74 -13.37
N VAL A 198 11.86 -4.03 -14.28
CA VAL A 198 11.25 -3.00 -15.13
C VAL A 198 11.50 -3.36 -16.58
N TYR A 199 10.48 -3.20 -17.42
CA TYR A 199 10.65 -3.29 -18.86
C TYR A 199 11.09 -1.95 -19.42
N ALA A 200 12.16 -1.94 -20.21
CA ALA A 200 12.57 -0.80 -21.00
C ALA A 200 12.96 -1.27 -22.40
N LYS A 201 12.24 -0.77 -23.42
CA LYS A 201 12.47 -1.12 -24.84
C LYS A 201 12.51 -2.64 -25.07
N ASP A 202 11.46 -3.33 -24.64
CA ASP A 202 11.28 -4.79 -24.77
C ASP A 202 12.32 -5.66 -24.05
N LYS A 203 13.11 -5.08 -23.15
CA LYS A 203 14.06 -5.80 -22.30
C LYS A 203 13.69 -5.65 -20.83
N LEU A 204 13.79 -6.74 -20.10
CA LEU A 204 13.54 -6.79 -18.67
C LEU A 204 14.85 -6.57 -17.90
N PHE A 205 14.85 -5.59 -16.99
CA PHE A 205 15.98 -5.29 -16.13
C PHE A 205 15.59 -5.50 -14.68
N THR A 206 16.41 -6.21 -13.90
CA THR A 206 16.29 -6.17 -12.43
C THR A 206 16.81 -4.82 -11.97
N VAL A 207 15.97 -4.08 -11.28
CA VAL A 207 16.29 -2.75 -10.77
C VAL A 207 16.69 -2.80 -9.30
N GLU A 208 16.02 -3.65 -8.53
CA GLU A 208 16.24 -3.80 -7.10
C GLU A 208 16.01 -5.26 -6.71
N ASP A 209 16.89 -5.80 -5.87
CA ASP A 209 16.62 -7.02 -5.11
C ASP A 209 16.54 -6.65 -3.63
N ILE A 210 15.48 -7.10 -2.96
CA ILE A 210 15.19 -6.80 -1.57
C ILE A 210 15.26 -8.11 -0.79
N GLN A 211 16.02 -8.13 0.30
CA GLN A 211 16.05 -9.25 1.25
C GLN A 211 15.38 -8.79 2.55
N PHE A 212 14.48 -9.62 3.08
CA PHE A 212 13.78 -9.36 4.32
C PHE A 212 14.33 -10.25 5.43
N THR A 213 14.49 -9.67 6.62
CA THR A 213 14.80 -10.41 7.84
C THR A 213 13.76 -10.06 8.89
N TYR A 214 13.17 -11.07 9.51
CA TYR A 214 12.11 -10.92 10.49
C TYR A 214 12.60 -11.32 11.88
N VAL A 215 12.27 -10.50 12.88
CA VAL A 215 12.34 -10.91 14.28
C VAL A 215 10.93 -11.31 14.71
N ILE A 216 10.79 -12.55 15.17
CA ILE A 216 9.50 -13.11 15.61
C ILE A 216 9.59 -13.35 17.11
N THR A 217 8.67 -12.76 17.87
CA THR A 217 8.51 -12.96 19.31
C THR A 217 7.09 -13.46 19.57
N ASP A 218 6.95 -14.58 20.27
CA ASP A 218 5.65 -15.20 20.59
C ASP A 218 4.72 -15.42 19.38
N GLY A 219 5.32 -15.73 18.21
CA GLY A 219 4.58 -15.97 16.97
C GLY A 219 4.15 -14.71 16.22
N LEU A 220 4.56 -13.52 16.68
CA LEU A 220 4.29 -12.24 16.05
C LEU A 220 5.58 -11.61 15.52
N VAL A 221 5.50 -10.96 14.36
CA VAL A 221 6.62 -10.18 13.80
C VAL A 221 6.77 -8.89 14.61
N THR A 222 7.91 -8.72 15.27
CA THR A 222 8.23 -7.53 16.07
C THR A 222 9.23 -6.60 15.36
N THR A 223 9.94 -7.08 14.35
CA THR A 223 10.88 -6.25 13.57
C THR A 223 11.02 -6.80 12.16
N ILE A 224 11.13 -5.90 11.19
CA ILE A 224 11.42 -6.23 9.79
C ILE A 224 12.62 -5.39 9.36
N SER A 225 13.73 -6.06 9.03
CA SER A 225 14.89 -5.41 8.42
C SER A 225 14.88 -5.69 6.93
N GLN A 226 15.17 -4.67 6.13
CA GLN A 226 15.24 -4.78 4.67
C GLN A 226 16.63 -4.41 4.17
N LYS A 227 17.21 -5.30 3.37
CA LYS A 227 18.45 -5.01 2.63
C LYS A 227 18.10 -4.85 1.16
N ILE A 228 18.33 -3.65 0.63
CA ILE A 228 18.03 -3.32 -0.77
C ILE A 228 19.32 -3.24 -1.56
N GLU A 229 19.42 -4.08 -2.60
CA GLU A 229 20.52 -4.10 -3.57
C GLU A 229 20.04 -3.48 -4.88
N ASN A 230 20.51 -2.26 -5.17
CA ASN A 230 20.18 -1.55 -6.39
C ASN A 230 21.03 -2.05 -7.55
N ASN A 231 20.38 -2.59 -8.58
CA ASN A 231 21.01 -3.26 -9.72
C ASN A 231 21.03 -2.42 -11.01
N ILE A 232 20.44 -1.22 -11.02
CA ILE A 232 20.52 -0.34 -12.20
C ILE A 232 21.92 0.27 -12.33
N ILE A 233 22.73 -0.33 -13.19
CA ILE A 233 23.95 0.28 -13.75
C ILE A 233 23.57 1.03 -15.03
N LEU A 234 23.07 2.25 -14.91
CA LEU A 234 23.11 3.23 -16.00
C LEU A 234 23.68 4.54 -15.44
N LEU A 235 25.02 4.63 -15.54
CA LEU A 235 25.89 5.79 -15.27
C LEU A 235 26.14 6.12 -13.77
N ASN A 236 27.23 5.53 -13.27
CA ASN A 236 27.95 5.79 -12.01
C ASN A 236 27.40 5.21 -10.69
N LYS A 237 28.13 4.18 -10.21
CA LYS A 237 28.17 3.57 -8.87
C LYS A 237 26.93 2.79 -8.41
N ALA A 238 27.09 1.48 -8.27
CA ALA A 238 26.23 0.68 -7.39
C ALA A 238 26.33 1.20 -5.95
N SER A 239 25.19 1.38 -5.30
CA SER A 239 25.07 1.70 -3.87
C SER A 239 24.14 0.70 -3.21
N SER A 240 24.55 0.17 -2.06
CA SER A 240 23.68 -0.55 -1.14
C SER A 240 23.17 0.43 -0.09
N THR A 241 21.90 0.33 0.28
CA THR A 241 21.34 1.06 1.41
C THR A 241 20.60 0.07 2.30
N GLU A 242 20.93 0.07 3.59
CA GLU A 242 20.26 -0.74 4.59
C GLU A 242 19.23 0.13 5.30
N TYR A 243 17.98 -0.34 5.35
CA TYR A 243 16.91 0.31 6.09
C TYR A 243 16.47 -0.63 7.22
N GLU A 244 16.43 -0.11 8.44
CA GLU A 244 15.88 -0.81 9.59
C GLU A 244 14.58 -0.11 10.00
N THR A 245 13.45 -0.81 9.86
CA THR A 245 12.15 -0.35 10.34
C THR A 245 11.76 -1.22 11.53
N THR A 246 11.60 -0.60 12.69
CA THR A 246 11.07 -1.26 13.88
C THR A 246 9.57 -0.98 13.96
N VAL A 247 8.75 -2.03 13.83
CA VAL A 247 7.30 -1.94 14.04
C VAL A 247 7.01 -2.40 15.46
N GLU A 248 6.75 -1.45 16.37
CA GLU A 248 6.34 -1.77 17.74
C GLU A 248 4.81 -1.92 17.80
N TRP A 249 4.32 -3.16 17.93
CA TRP A 249 2.93 -3.42 18.27
C TRP A 249 2.71 -3.17 19.76
N LYS A 250 1.82 -2.25 20.13
CA LYS A 250 1.36 -2.04 21.51
C LYS A 250 -0.07 -2.52 21.69
#